data_AF-A0AA85JR55-F1
#
_entry.id   AF-A0AA85JR55-F1
#
_cell.length_a   1.000
_cell.length_b   1.000
_cell.length_c   1.000
_cell.angle_alpha   90.00
_cell.angle_beta   90.00
_cell.angle_gamma   90.00
#
_symmetry.space_group_name_H-M   'P 1'
#
loop_
_entity.id
_entity.type
_entity.pdbx_description
1 polymer ?
#
loop_
_entity_poly.entity_id
_entity_poly.type
_entity_poly.pdbx_seq_one_letter_code
_entity_poly.pdbx_strand_id
1 'polypeptide(L)'
;MPYKLKAITNFDVTKDERDGKVRDVCEHAVWSLSSCKPGHGIDQLLNESTDTFWQSDGPQPHCVNIQFPRKTVLSKLCLYTDYKVDESYTPSRLAIRVGNTIHDLLELLEVELQEPTGWSVIPLTWPDGSPLRTFLLQIAILANHQNGRDTHLRSIRLHSPVECHGLETLAPFVSREGKAFMTIR
;
A
#
# COMPACT_ATOMS: atom_id res chain seq x y z
N MET A 1 14.53 13.83 11.46
CA MET A 1 13.54 13.17 12.34
C MET A 1 12.57 12.44 11.45
N PRO A 2 12.38 11.12 11.60
CA PRO A 2 11.38 10.40 10.80
C PRO A 2 10.01 11.00 11.08
N TYR A 3 9.28 11.30 10.02
CA TYR A 3 7.92 11.83 10.11
C TYR A 3 7.01 10.69 10.57
N LYS A 4 6.56 10.77 11.83
CA LYS A 4 5.66 9.78 12.42
C LYS A 4 4.23 10.10 11.99
N LEU A 5 3.64 9.21 11.20
CA LEU A 5 2.22 9.28 10.84
C LEU A 5 1.43 8.29 11.68
N LYS A 6 0.28 8.74 12.17
CA LYS A 6 -0.79 7.83 12.61
C LYS A 6 -1.61 7.47 11.39
N ALA A 7 -1.86 6.18 11.18
CA ALA A 7 -2.75 5.75 10.11
C ALA A 7 -4.19 6.24 10.36
N ILE A 8 -4.90 6.53 9.27
CA ILE A 8 -6.32 6.86 9.31
C ILE A 8 -7.11 5.56 9.31
N THR A 9 -7.90 5.32 10.35
CA THR A 9 -8.74 4.12 10.54
C THR A 9 -10.19 4.37 10.12
N ASN A 10 -10.94 3.32 9.75
CA ASN A 10 -12.34 3.40 9.30
C ASN A 10 -12.56 4.21 8.01
N PHE A 11 -11.65 4.08 7.05
CA PHE A 11 -11.80 4.67 5.73
C PHE A 11 -12.28 3.64 4.70
N ASP A 12 -13.26 3.99 3.87
CA ASP A 12 -13.62 3.19 2.70
C ASP A 12 -12.56 3.36 1.62
N VAL A 13 -11.62 2.43 1.57
CA VAL A 13 -10.47 2.44 0.64
C VAL A 13 -10.91 2.41 -0.83
N THR A 14 -12.08 1.85 -1.13
CA THR A 14 -12.59 1.70 -2.49
C THR A 14 -13.33 2.94 -3.01
N LYS A 15 -13.62 3.91 -2.14
CA LYS A 15 -14.35 5.12 -2.52
C LYS A 15 -13.63 5.92 -3.60
N ASP A 16 -12.33 6.17 -3.41
CA ASP A 16 -11.54 6.96 -4.38
C ASP A 16 -11.35 6.21 -5.70
N GLU A 17 -11.36 4.88 -5.69
CA GLU A 17 -11.34 4.04 -6.89
C GLU A 17 -12.66 4.13 -7.65
N ARG A 18 -13.81 4.02 -6.94
CA ARG A 18 -15.15 4.18 -7.53
C ARG A 18 -15.38 5.59 -8.10
N ASP A 19 -14.81 6.60 -7.46
CA ASP A 19 -14.82 7.99 -7.93
C ASP A 19 -13.88 8.21 -9.14
N GLY A 20 -13.08 7.21 -9.53
CA GLY A 20 -12.13 7.30 -10.64
C GLY A 20 -10.92 8.22 -10.38
N LYS A 21 -10.63 8.55 -9.11
CA LYS A 21 -9.51 9.43 -8.72
C LYS A 21 -8.20 8.66 -8.62
N VAL A 22 -8.27 7.39 -8.22
CA VAL A 22 -7.14 6.49 -8.10
C VAL A 22 -7.46 5.16 -8.77
N ARG A 23 -6.42 4.39 -9.06
CA ARG A 23 -6.50 3.01 -9.54
C ARG A 23 -5.67 2.11 -8.64
N ASP A 24 -6.14 0.89 -8.42
CA ASP A 24 -5.32 -0.16 -7.83
C ASP A 24 -4.20 -0.55 -8.81
N VAL A 25 -2.99 -0.74 -8.29
CA VAL A 25 -1.82 -1.19 -9.04
C VAL A 25 -1.20 -2.46 -8.47
N CYS A 26 -1.88 -3.15 -7.55
CA CYS A 26 -1.40 -4.40 -6.97
C CYS A 26 -1.06 -5.47 -8.03
N GLU A 27 -1.91 -5.65 -9.04
CA GLU A 27 -1.70 -6.63 -10.13
C GLU A 27 -0.56 -6.27 -11.08
N HIS A 28 -0.10 -5.01 -11.08
CA HIS A 28 1.00 -4.54 -11.95
C HIS A 28 2.38 -4.69 -11.31
N ALA A 29 2.45 -5.24 -10.10
CA ALA A 29 3.69 -5.42 -9.35
C ALA A 29 4.04 -6.91 -9.17
N VAL A 30 5.34 -7.17 -9.02
CA VAL A 30 5.87 -8.43 -8.54
C VAL A 30 6.07 -8.33 -7.03
N TRP A 31 5.51 -9.29 -6.31
CA TRP A 31 5.49 -9.31 -4.86
C TRP A 31 6.48 -10.35 -4.32
N SER A 32 7.18 -10.01 -3.24
CA SER A 32 7.95 -10.98 -2.46
C SER A 32 7.87 -10.68 -0.97
N LEU A 33 7.92 -11.72 -0.16
CA LEU A 33 7.86 -11.66 1.29
C LEU A 33 9.20 -12.11 1.87
N SER A 34 9.61 -11.56 3.01
CA SER A 34 10.81 -12.02 3.72
C SER A 34 10.68 -13.48 4.17
N SER A 35 9.49 -13.87 4.60
CA SER A 35 9.13 -15.22 5.02
C SER A 35 7.61 -15.38 4.98
N CYS A 36 7.14 -16.62 4.92
CA CYS A 36 5.73 -16.93 5.08
C CYS A 36 5.54 -18.36 5.60
N LYS A 37 4.49 -18.58 6.40
CA LYS A 37 4.03 -19.93 6.69
C LYS A 37 3.36 -20.55 5.46
N PRO A 38 3.45 -21.88 5.28
CA PRO A 38 2.73 -22.57 4.21
C PRO A 38 1.23 -22.25 4.25
N GLY A 39 0.66 -21.80 3.12
CA GLY A 39 -0.76 -21.44 3.02
C GLY A 39 -1.13 -20.05 3.51
N HIS A 40 -0.16 -19.25 3.98
CA HIS A 40 -0.35 -17.88 4.48
C HIS A 40 0.64 -16.93 3.82
N GLY A 41 0.62 -16.86 2.49
CA GLY A 41 1.58 -16.11 1.67
C GLY A 41 0.97 -14.91 0.95
N ILE A 42 1.50 -14.61 -0.24
CA ILE A 42 1.10 -13.47 -1.08
C ILE A 42 -0.36 -13.60 -1.53
N ASP A 43 -0.82 -14.80 -1.86
CA ASP A 43 -2.18 -15.04 -2.33
C ASP A 43 -3.22 -14.60 -1.30
N GLN A 44 -2.96 -14.87 -0.01
CA GLN A 44 -3.83 -14.44 1.08
C GLN A 44 -3.74 -12.93 1.32
N LEU A 45 -2.56 -12.34 1.14
CA LEU A 45 -2.32 -10.91 1.33
C LEU A 45 -3.01 -10.04 0.26
N LEU A 46 -3.10 -10.52 -0.97
CA LEU A 46 -3.76 -9.82 -2.08
C LEU A 46 -5.25 -10.17 -2.21
N ASN A 47 -5.76 -11.07 -1.37
CA ASN A 47 -7.16 -11.44 -1.35
C ASN A 47 -8.02 -10.30 -0.75
N GLU A 48 -9.28 -10.22 -1.19
CA GLU A 48 -10.26 -9.28 -0.65
C GLU A 48 -10.89 -9.76 0.66
N SER A 49 -10.78 -11.06 0.97
CA SER A 49 -11.31 -11.63 2.21
C SER A 49 -10.50 -11.16 3.42
N THR A 50 -11.21 -10.66 4.44
CA THR A 50 -10.62 -10.30 5.73
C THR A 50 -10.28 -11.50 6.60
N ASP A 51 -10.72 -12.72 6.21
CA ASP A 51 -10.51 -13.94 6.99
C ASP A 51 -9.15 -14.59 6.69
N THR A 52 -8.56 -14.27 5.53
CA THR A 52 -7.23 -14.73 5.14
C THR A 52 -6.15 -13.70 5.48
N PHE A 53 -4.92 -14.16 5.69
CA PHE A 53 -3.79 -13.31 6.01
C PHE A 53 -2.47 -13.92 5.58
N TRP A 54 -1.50 -13.04 5.28
CA TRP A 54 -0.08 -13.40 5.34
C TRP A 54 0.34 -13.57 6.79
N GLN A 55 1.05 -14.65 7.09
CA GLN A 55 1.73 -14.87 8.35
C GLN A 55 3.22 -15.02 8.10
N SER A 56 4.03 -14.13 8.69
CA SER A 56 5.48 -14.27 8.63
C SER A 56 5.98 -15.44 9.48
N ASP A 57 7.18 -15.92 9.16
CA ASP A 57 7.85 -17.01 9.89
C ASP A 57 9.37 -16.83 9.79
N GLY A 58 9.91 -15.86 10.52
CA GLY A 58 11.31 -15.47 10.38
C GLY A 58 11.78 -14.43 11.40
N PRO A 59 13.03 -13.95 11.29
CA PRO A 59 13.51 -12.86 12.11
C PRO A 59 12.89 -11.52 11.66
N GLN A 60 12.62 -10.63 12.62
CA GLN A 60 12.28 -9.25 12.33
C GLN A 60 13.49 -8.48 11.77
N PRO A 61 13.27 -7.47 10.90
CA PRO A 61 11.97 -6.99 10.41
C PRO A 61 11.37 -7.90 9.32
N HIS A 62 10.03 -8.04 9.34
CA HIS A 62 9.30 -8.76 8.29
C HIS A 62 9.02 -7.82 7.13
N CYS A 63 9.35 -8.22 5.90
CA CYS A 63 9.30 -7.33 4.74
C CYS A 63 8.32 -7.82 3.69
N VAL A 64 7.54 -6.88 3.13
CA VAL A 64 6.80 -7.03 1.87
C VAL A 64 7.50 -6.15 0.84
N ASN A 65 8.04 -6.76 -0.22
CA ASN A 65 8.65 -6.03 -1.33
C ASN A 65 7.71 -6.03 -2.53
N ILE A 66 7.53 -4.86 -3.12
CA ILE A 66 6.60 -4.60 -4.21
C ILE A 66 7.40 -3.95 -5.34
N GLN A 67 7.72 -4.74 -6.35
CA GLN A 67 8.57 -4.32 -7.46
C GLN A 67 7.74 -4.10 -8.72
N PHE A 68 7.83 -2.91 -9.28
CA PHE A 68 7.18 -2.55 -10.53
C PHE A 68 8.14 -2.70 -11.72
N PRO A 69 7.67 -3.21 -12.88
CA PRO A 69 8.47 -3.30 -14.09
C PRO A 69 8.76 -1.94 -14.73
N ARG A 70 8.00 -0.90 -14.35
CA ARG A 70 8.15 0.49 -14.78
C ARG A 70 8.08 1.39 -13.55
N LYS A 71 8.67 2.59 -13.64
CA LYS A 71 8.61 3.54 -12.52
C LYS A 71 7.16 3.98 -12.33
N THR A 72 6.55 3.56 -11.23
CA THR A 72 5.12 3.75 -10.97
C THR A 72 4.92 4.91 -10.00
N VAL A 73 3.96 5.78 -10.31
CA VAL A 73 3.51 6.83 -9.39
C VAL A 73 2.58 6.21 -8.36
N LEU A 74 2.84 6.42 -7.09
CA LEU A 74 2.03 5.90 -5.98
C LEU A 74 1.44 7.08 -5.20
N SER A 75 0.20 6.93 -4.74
CA SER A 75 -0.49 7.95 -3.95
C SER A 75 -0.74 7.50 -2.50
N LYS A 76 -1.20 6.27 -2.31
CA LYS A 76 -1.58 5.75 -0.99
C LYS A 76 -1.28 4.26 -0.89
N LEU A 77 -0.81 3.84 0.28
CA LEU A 77 -0.73 2.46 0.71
C LEU A 77 -1.85 2.21 1.71
N CYS A 78 -2.64 1.17 1.50
CA CYS A 78 -3.75 0.77 2.35
C CYS A 78 -3.46 -0.61 2.94
N LEU A 79 -3.51 -0.73 4.26
CA LEU A 79 -3.23 -1.98 4.98
C LEU A 79 -4.45 -2.35 5.83
N TYR A 80 -4.90 -3.59 5.76
CA TYR A 80 -5.93 -4.11 6.66
C TYR A 80 -5.31 -4.93 7.77
N THR A 81 -5.59 -4.53 9.01
CA THR A 81 -5.18 -5.24 10.23
C THR A 81 -6.31 -5.20 11.26
N ASP A 82 -6.40 -6.24 12.11
CA ASP A 82 -7.41 -6.29 13.15
C ASP A 82 -6.80 -6.72 14.49
N TYR A 83 -6.53 -5.73 15.35
CA TYR A 83 -5.96 -5.95 16.68
C TYR A 83 -6.81 -6.85 17.57
N LYS A 84 -8.14 -6.81 17.43
CA LYS A 84 -9.04 -7.60 18.28
C LYS A 84 -8.95 -9.09 17.98
N VAL A 85 -8.60 -9.43 16.74
CA VAL A 85 -8.48 -10.82 16.29
C VAL A 85 -7.03 -11.30 16.34
N ASP A 86 -6.07 -10.45 15.96
CA ASP A 86 -4.67 -10.82 15.79
C ASP A 86 -3.80 -10.56 17.03
N GLU A 87 -4.26 -9.74 17.98
CA GLU A 87 -3.56 -9.42 19.23
C GLU A 87 -2.05 -9.11 18.99
N SER A 88 -1.16 -9.98 19.47
CA SER A 88 0.30 -9.85 19.33
C SER A 88 0.82 -9.97 17.90
N TYR A 89 0.08 -10.57 16.96
CA TYR A 89 0.46 -10.63 15.54
C TYR A 89 0.22 -9.32 14.80
N THR A 90 -0.41 -8.33 15.44
CA THR A 90 -0.74 -7.06 14.81
C THR A 90 0.49 -6.14 14.72
N PRO A 91 0.87 -5.62 13.54
CA PRO A 91 2.00 -4.70 13.43
C PRO A 91 1.72 -3.41 14.22
N SER A 92 2.69 -2.99 15.04
CA SER A 92 2.63 -1.75 15.81
C SER A 92 3.48 -0.64 15.18
N ARG A 93 4.57 -1.03 14.52
CA ARG A 93 5.52 -0.09 13.94
C ARG A 93 6.05 -0.61 12.61
N LEU A 94 5.99 0.23 11.58
CA LEU A 94 6.42 -0.12 10.24
C LEU A 94 7.17 1.04 9.58
N ALA A 95 8.16 0.71 8.76
CA ALA A 95 8.89 1.64 7.92
C ALA A 95 8.52 1.41 6.46
N ILE A 96 8.19 2.50 5.77
CA ILE A 96 7.97 2.49 4.32
C ILE A 96 9.26 2.93 3.66
N ARG A 97 9.82 2.08 2.80
CA ARG A 97 11.07 2.31 2.09
C ARG A 97 10.85 2.27 0.59
N VAL A 98 11.58 3.09 -0.15
CA VAL A 98 11.45 3.24 -1.60
C VAL A 98 12.82 3.27 -2.25
N GLY A 99 12.94 2.76 -3.48
CA GLY A 99 14.22 2.69 -4.17
C GLY A 99 14.07 2.20 -5.60
N ASN A 100 15.19 2.05 -6.30
CA ASN A 100 15.19 1.42 -7.62
C ASN A 100 15.39 -0.10 -7.52
N THR A 101 16.13 -0.53 -6.50
CA THR A 101 16.54 -1.90 -6.18
C THR A 101 16.48 -2.12 -4.68
N ILE A 102 16.70 -3.37 -4.24
CA ILE A 102 16.77 -3.69 -2.81
C ILE A 102 17.98 -3.07 -2.09
N HIS A 103 19.00 -2.64 -2.83
CA HIS A 103 20.27 -2.14 -2.28
C HIS A 103 20.31 -0.62 -2.06
N ASP A 104 19.40 0.13 -2.69
CA ASP A 104 19.29 1.59 -2.62
C ASP A 104 17.98 2.04 -1.97
N LEU A 105 17.41 1.20 -1.10
CA LEU A 105 16.20 1.53 -0.35
C LEU A 105 16.45 2.70 0.60
N LEU A 106 15.65 3.75 0.45
CA LEU A 106 15.58 4.90 1.33
C LEU A 106 14.31 4.82 2.17
N GLU A 107 14.42 5.04 3.47
CA GLU A 107 13.25 5.15 4.36
C GLU A 107 12.53 6.46 4.10
N LEU A 108 11.30 6.36 3.59
CA LEU A 108 10.44 7.49 3.26
C LEU A 108 9.75 8.02 4.52
N LEU A 109 9.14 7.12 5.30
CA LEU A 109 8.40 7.46 6.51
C LEU A 109 8.26 6.26 7.44
N GLU A 110 8.05 6.54 8.72
CA GLU A 110 7.80 5.55 9.78
C GLU A 110 6.38 5.75 10.31
N VAL A 111 5.60 4.67 10.38
CA VAL A 111 4.20 4.68 10.82
C VAL A 111 4.07 3.92 12.12
N GLU A 112 3.33 4.50 13.06
CA GLU A 112 2.90 3.82 14.27
C GLU A 112 1.40 3.52 14.18
N LEU A 113 1.04 2.26 14.35
CA LEU A 113 -0.33 1.77 14.39
C LEU A 113 -0.71 1.52 15.84
N GLN A 114 -1.77 2.17 16.31
CA GLN A 114 -2.26 2.05 17.70
C GLN A 114 -3.52 1.19 17.70
N GLU A 115 -3.37 -0.10 18.03
CA GLU A 115 -4.46 -1.08 18.09
C GLU A 115 -5.42 -0.99 16.87
N PRO A 116 -4.90 -1.03 15.63
CA PRO A 116 -5.70 -0.78 14.44
C PRO A 116 -6.78 -1.86 14.28
N THR A 117 -8.01 -1.44 13.93
CA THR A 117 -9.11 -2.33 13.59
C THR A 117 -9.71 -1.87 12.26
N GLY A 118 -9.30 -2.50 11.16
CA GLY A 118 -9.75 -2.19 9.79
C GLY A 118 -8.66 -1.61 8.90
N TRP A 119 -9.07 -0.84 7.88
CA TRP A 119 -8.16 -0.24 6.91
C TRP A 119 -7.40 0.95 7.51
N SER A 120 -6.08 0.89 7.39
CA SER A 120 -5.10 1.93 7.69
C SER A 120 -4.59 2.53 6.37
N VAL A 121 -4.83 3.83 6.16
CA VAL A 121 -4.39 4.53 4.94
C VAL A 121 -3.13 5.35 5.23
N ILE A 122 -2.07 5.08 4.47
CA ILE A 122 -0.76 5.73 4.57
C ILE A 122 -0.51 6.53 3.28
N PRO A 123 -0.43 7.88 3.34
CA PRO A 123 -0.10 8.68 2.17
C PRO A 123 1.35 8.42 1.73
N LEU A 124 1.55 8.25 0.43
CA LEU A 124 2.84 8.01 -0.20
C LEU A 124 3.29 9.26 -0.95
N THR A 125 3.76 10.26 -0.20
CA THR A 125 4.28 11.53 -0.74
C THR A 125 5.61 11.85 -0.08
N TRP A 126 6.49 12.53 -0.80
CA TRP A 126 7.72 13.03 -0.21
C TRP A 126 7.44 14.15 0.81
N PRO A 127 8.34 14.40 1.77
CA PRO A 127 8.17 15.47 2.77
C PRO A 127 8.05 16.88 2.16
N ASP A 128 8.56 17.08 0.95
CA ASP A 128 8.43 18.33 0.18
C ASP A 128 7.08 18.46 -0.55
N GLY A 129 6.20 17.46 -0.43
CA GLY A 129 4.90 17.38 -1.09
C GLY A 129 4.94 16.82 -2.51
N SER A 130 6.12 16.47 -3.03
CA SER A 130 6.24 15.90 -4.37
C SER A 130 5.67 14.47 -4.46
N PRO A 131 5.10 14.07 -5.61
CA PRO A 131 4.53 12.74 -5.78
C PRO A 131 5.60 11.65 -5.74
N LEU A 132 5.29 10.53 -5.09
CA LEU A 132 6.22 9.40 -5.03
C LEU A 132 6.21 8.63 -6.36
N ARG A 133 7.38 8.50 -6.99
CA ARG A 133 7.60 7.65 -8.17
C ARG A 133 8.73 6.67 -7.89
N THR A 134 8.44 5.38 -7.87
CA THR A 134 9.43 4.35 -7.47
C THR A 134 9.35 3.09 -8.34
N PHE A 135 10.43 2.33 -8.40
CA PHE A 135 10.41 0.96 -8.95
C PHE A 135 10.20 -0.07 -7.85
N LEU A 136 10.68 0.19 -6.63
CA LEU A 136 10.55 -0.69 -5.50
C LEU A 136 9.92 0.06 -4.32
N LEU A 137 8.89 -0.54 -3.73
CA LEU A 137 8.33 -0.17 -2.44
C LEU A 137 8.55 -1.35 -1.50
N GLN A 138 9.13 -1.10 -0.32
CA GLN A 138 9.28 -2.09 0.73
C GLN A 138 8.52 -1.61 1.97
N ILE A 139 7.67 -2.49 2.50
CA ILE A 139 7.01 -2.32 3.79
C ILE A 139 7.77 -3.20 4.78
N ALA A 140 8.48 -2.58 5.72
CA ALA A 140 9.24 -3.28 6.74
C ALA A 140 8.49 -3.18 8.08
N ILE A 141 7.94 -4.29 8.56
CA ILE A 141 7.33 -4.38 9.88
C ILE A 141 8.46 -4.50 10.90
N LEU A 142 8.66 -3.44 11.67
CA LEU A 142 9.75 -3.30 12.63
C LEU A 142 9.40 -3.90 13.99
N ALA A 143 8.12 -3.82 14.38
CA ALA A 143 7.62 -4.36 15.63
C ALA A 143 6.13 -4.67 15.53
N ASN A 144 5.70 -5.63 16.35
CA ASN A 144 4.28 -5.95 16.57
C ASN A 144 3.83 -5.47 17.96
N HIS A 145 2.52 -5.50 18.19
CA HIS A 145 1.96 -5.28 19.52
C HIS A 145 2.39 -6.42 20.46
N GLN A 146 2.46 -6.12 21.77
CA GLN A 146 2.78 -7.11 22.81
C GLN A 146 4.10 -7.88 22.57
N ASN A 147 5.03 -7.30 21.80
CA ASN A 147 6.29 -7.94 21.38
C ASN A 147 6.09 -9.26 20.61
N GLY A 148 4.99 -9.38 19.84
CA GLY A 148 4.76 -10.56 19.01
C GLY A 148 5.87 -10.79 17.99
N ARG A 149 6.22 -12.06 17.78
CA ARG A 149 7.34 -12.48 16.94
C ARG A 149 7.00 -12.39 15.45
N ASP A 150 5.90 -12.98 15.06
CA ASP A 150 5.41 -13.02 13.67
C ASP A 150 4.29 -12.00 13.48
N THR A 151 3.99 -11.66 12.23
CA THR A 151 2.99 -10.65 11.88
C THR A 151 1.88 -11.25 11.03
N HIS A 152 0.64 -10.81 11.29
CA HIS A 152 -0.50 -11.00 10.40
C HIS A 152 -0.80 -9.72 9.64
N LEU A 153 -0.87 -9.84 8.32
CA LEU A 153 -1.37 -8.78 7.45
C LEU A 153 -2.46 -9.39 6.55
N ARG A 154 -3.70 -8.92 6.73
CA ARG A 154 -4.88 -9.55 6.11
C ARG A 154 -5.06 -9.13 4.66
N SER A 155 -4.91 -7.85 4.39
CA SER A 155 -5.04 -7.34 3.02
C SER A 155 -4.18 -6.11 2.80
N ILE A 156 -3.74 -5.92 1.56
CA ILE A 156 -3.02 -4.74 1.10
C ILE A 156 -3.64 -4.22 -0.18
N ARG A 157 -3.73 -2.90 -0.29
CA ARG A 157 -4.05 -2.20 -1.53
C ARG A 157 -3.06 -1.10 -1.78
N LEU A 158 -2.71 -0.91 -3.05
CA LEU A 158 -1.74 0.08 -3.46
C LEU A 158 -2.33 0.95 -4.55
N HIS A 159 -2.56 2.22 -4.22
CA HIS A 159 -3.22 3.13 -5.14
C HIS A 159 -2.21 4.00 -5.89
N SER A 160 -2.48 4.18 -7.18
CA SER A 160 -1.82 5.12 -8.06
C SER A 160 -2.83 6.20 -8.47
N PRO A 161 -2.44 7.48 -8.58
CA PRO A 161 -3.34 8.49 -9.13
C PRO A 161 -3.69 8.13 -10.58
N VAL A 162 -4.94 8.38 -10.98
CA VAL A 162 -5.31 8.29 -12.40
C VAL A 162 -4.70 9.51 -13.10
N GLU A 163 -3.68 9.27 -13.93
CA GLU A 163 -3.14 10.32 -14.80
C GLU A 163 -4.16 10.59 -15.93
N CYS A 164 -4.69 11.82 -15.99
CA CYS A 164 -5.44 12.28 -17.16
C CYS A 164 -4.46 12.38 -18.34
N HIS A 165 -4.63 11.55 -19.35
CA HIS A 165 -3.79 11.55 -20.54
C HIS A 165 -4.47 12.28 -21.71
N GLY A 166 -3.68 12.97 -22.54
CA GLY A 166 -4.13 13.52 -23.82
C GLY A 166 -5.04 14.76 -23.69
N LEU A 167 -6.14 14.80 -24.46
CA LEU A 167 -7.08 15.93 -24.50
C LEU A 167 -7.74 16.22 -23.13
N GLU A 168 -7.80 15.25 -22.22
CA GLU A 168 -8.31 15.44 -20.85
C GLU A 168 -7.49 16.46 -20.04
N THR A 169 -6.19 16.57 -20.31
CA THR A 169 -5.30 17.53 -19.64
C THR A 169 -5.46 18.95 -20.19
N LEU A 170 -5.90 19.08 -21.46
CA LEU A 170 -5.98 20.37 -22.17
C LEU A 170 -7.37 21.00 -22.07
N ALA A 171 -8.42 20.20 -21.94
CA ALA A 171 -9.76 20.65 -21.57
C ALA A 171 -10.57 19.43 -21.11
N PRO A 172 -11.04 19.36 -19.85
CA PRO A 172 -12.04 18.36 -19.51
C PRO A 172 -13.30 18.73 -20.29
N PHE A 173 -13.64 17.97 -21.33
CA PHE A 173 -14.99 18.01 -21.87
C PHE A 173 -15.93 17.58 -20.75
N VAL A 174 -16.51 18.56 -20.04
CA VAL A 174 -17.38 18.32 -18.89
C VAL A 174 -18.72 17.75 -19.36
N SER A 175 -19.14 18.08 -20.60
CA SER A 175 -20.38 17.56 -21.19
C SER A 175 -20.22 16.13 -21.71
N ARG A 176 -21.30 15.35 -21.60
CA ARG A 176 -21.35 13.98 -22.15
C ARG A 176 -21.16 13.96 -23.67
N GLU A 177 -21.64 14.97 -24.40
CA GLU A 177 -21.44 15.02 -25.85
C GLU A 177 -19.96 15.20 -26.23
N GLY A 178 -19.21 16.04 -25.50
CA GLY A 178 -17.80 16.27 -25.79
C GLY A 178 -16.92 15.05 -25.55
N LYS A 179 -17.26 14.23 -24.54
CA LYS A 179 -16.54 12.97 -24.26
C LYS A 179 -16.64 11.94 -25.37
N ALA A 180 -17.72 11.96 -26.17
CA ALA A 180 -17.92 11.01 -27.26
C ALA A 180 -16.86 11.14 -28.38
N PHE A 181 -16.21 12.29 -28.50
CA PHE A 181 -15.20 12.57 -29.53
C PHE A 181 -13.75 12.38 -29.05
N MET A 182 -13.54 11.93 -27.81
CA MET A 182 -12.20 11.83 -27.22
C MET A 182 -11.42 10.57 -27.63
N THR A 183 -12.11 9.55 -28.14
CA THR A 183 -11.49 8.30 -28.58
C THR A 183 -12.04 7.93 -29.95
N ILE A 184 -11.16 7.63 -30.90
CA ILE A 184 -11.54 6.99 -32.15
C ILE A 184 -11.58 5.48 -31.86
N ARG A 185 -12.76 4.86 -32.00
CA ARG A 185 -12.94 3.41 -31.92
C ARG A 185 -13.09 2.82 -33.30
#